data_AF-A0A941YL52-F1
#
_entry.id   AF-A0A941YL52-F1
#
_cell.length_a   1.000
_cell.length_b   1.000
_cell.length_c   1.000
_cell.angle_alpha   90.00
_cell.angle_beta   90.00
_cell.angle_gamma   90.00
#
_symmetry.space_group_name_H-M   'P 1'
#
loop_
_entity.id
_entity.type
_entity.pdbx_description
1 polymer ?
#
loop_
_entity_poly.entity_id
_entity_poly.type
_entity_poly.pdbx_seq_one_letter_code
_entity_poly.pdbx_strand_id
1 'polypeptide(L)'
;MNANRAREMFSQYHEGEADAHSAKVFERALEQDPALRQEYDEFVRAVELLSQFADEPVEIPSDLHEKISARLDNHVWEKKQAGTKKLFGLPSWASGLLATAAVACAVFAVVNRQQEGPGSHGDPLGPIVAKPKPAATSFAYVQGQVHLQVSAERPVEITVKRTADDKVEGKYSVPDKGTEVDAPLVNNEAKPVGLTVRVSDGQPPMFLVLPGKDRETESTGDGDLSALAHAVAAHFGTPVVLISPTTATKTYHWSFTEKDQAKDLVQRLSDVGVGAEILSSGLLRLQEGA
;
A
#
# COMPACT_ATOMS: atom_id res chain seq x y z
N MET A 1 -28.92 -0.29 24.60
CA MET A 1 -27.80 0.13 23.73
C MET A 1 -28.17 -0.23 22.29
N ASN A 2 -27.73 0.53 21.27
CA ASN A 2 -27.96 0.13 19.87
C ASN A 2 -26.83 -0.82 19.41
N ALA A 3 -27.07 -1.63 18.37
CA ALA A 3 -26.11 -2.62 17.89
C ALA A 3 -24.75 -2.00 17.49
N ASN A 4 -24.77 -0.81 16.86
CA ASN A 4 -23.54 -0.13 16.43
C ASN A 4 -22.66 0.28 17.63
N ARG A 5 -23.25 0.84 18.69
CA ARG A 5 -22.50 1.19 19.91
C ARG A 5 -22.01 -0.05 20.66
N ALA A 6 -22.70 -1.18 20.53
CA ALA A 6 -22.20 -2.45 21.05
C ALA A 6 -20.94 -2.93 20.32
N ARG A 7 -20.90 -2.80 18.99
CA ARG A 7 -19.72 -3.14 18.19
C ARG A 7 -18.51 -2.26 18.52
N GLU A 8 -18.72 -0.97 18.73
CA GLU A 8 -17.66 -0.05 19.19
C GLU A 8 -17.06 -0.46 20.55
N MET A 9 -17.81 -1.20 21.37
CA MET A 9 -17.36 -1.67 22.69
C MET A 9 -16.60 -3.01 22.67
N PHE A 10 -16.52 -3.70 21.53
CA PHE A 10 -15.89 -5.03 21.45
C PHE A 10 -14.43 -5.00 21.92
N SER A 11 -13.62 -4.06 21.41
CA SER A 11 -12.21 -3.90 21.80
C SER A 11 -12.08 -3.57 23.29
N GLN A 12 -12.80 -2.54 23.75
CA GLN A 12 -12.71 -2.06 25.14
C GLN A 12 -13.12 -3.12 26.17
N TYR A 13 -14.15 -3.91 25.87
CA TYR A 13 -14.60 -4.98 26.76
C TYR A 13 -13.63 -6.17 26.75
N HIS A 14 -13.14 -6.58 25.57
CA HIS A 14 -12.17 -7.67 25.44
C HIS A 14 -10.82 -7.33 26.11
N GLU A 15 -10.36 -6.09 26.00
CA GLU A 15 -9.13 -5.60 26.63
C GLU A 15 -9.30 -5.30 28.14
N GLY A 16 -10.53 -5.38 28.67
CA GLY A 16 -10.83 -5.08 30.07
C GLY A 16 -10.76 -3.60 30.43
N GLU A 17 -10.74 -2.70 29.44
CA GLU A 17 -10.71 -1.25 29.61
C GLU A 17 -12.10 -0.63 29.83
N ALA A 18 -13.17 -1.39 29.56
CA ALA A 18 -14.54 -0.94 29.77
C ALA A 18 -14.82 -0.68 31.27
N ASP A 19 -15.40 0.48 31.58
CA ASP A 19 -15.83 0.78 32.95
C ASP A 19 -16.93 -0.19 33.42
N ALA A 20 -17.03 -0.38 34.74
CA ALA A 20 -17.93 -1.38 35.33
C ALA A 20 -19.42 -1.19 34.98
N HIS A 21 -19.85 0.04 34.66
CA HIS A 21 -21.21 0.30 34.22
C HIS A 21 -21.39 -0.11 32.76
N SER A 22 -20.47 0.30 31.89
CA SER A 22 -20.47 -0.03 30.47
C SER A 22 -20.35 -1.54 30.24
N ALA A 23 -19.47 -2.24 30.98
CA ALA A 23 -19.35 -3.70 30.94
C ALA A 23 -20.70 -4.40 31.21
N LYS A 24 -21.42 -4.00 32.26
CA LYS A 24 -22.74 -4.57 32.60
C LYS A 24 -23.81 -4.26 31.55
N VAL A 25 -23.76 -3.09 30.93
CA VAL A 25 -24.70 -2.71 29.87
C VAL A 25 -24.43 -3.52 28.60
N PHE A 26 -23.15 -3.79 28.30
CA PHE A 26 -22.73 -4.63 27.18
C PHE A 26 -23.10 -6.10 27.39
N GLU A 27 -22.81 -6.66 28.57
CA GLU A 27 -23.21 -8.04 28.93
C GLU A 27 -24.71 -8.26 28.77
N ARG A 28 -25.53 -7.32 29.26
CA ARG A 28 -26.98 -7.38 29.06
C ARG A 28 -27.38 -7.30 27.59
N ALA A 29 -26.65 -6.56 26.76
CA ALA A 29 -26.91 -6.51 25.33
C ALA A 29 -26.59 -7.84 24.64
N LEU A 30 -25.49 -8.51 25.04
CA LEU A 30 -25.13 -9.85 24.56
C LEU A 30 -26.14 -10.92 25.00
N GLU A 31 -26.74 -10.79 26.19
CA GLU A 31 -27.81 -11.68 26.65
C GLU A 31 -29.12 -11.49 25.87
N GLN A 32 -29.41 -10.25 25.46
CA GLN A 32 -30.66 -9.90 24.78
C GLN A 32 -30.64 -10.21 23.29
N ASP A 33 -29.48 -10.19 22.66
CA ASP A 33 -29.31 -10.36 21.20
C ASP A 33 -28.31 -11.49 20.87
N PRO A 34 -28.81 -12.69 20.49
CA PRO A 34 -27.96 -13.81 20.10
C PRO A 34 -27.08 -13.55 18.88
N ALA A 35 -27.52 -12.69 17.94
CA ALA A 35 -26.73 -12.37 16.76
C ALA A 35 -25.53 -11.50 17.13
N LEU A 36 -25.74 -10.51 18.01
CA LEU A 36 -24.66 -9.69 18.55
C LEU A 36 -23.64 -10.51 19.35
N ARG A 37 -24.10 -11.53 20.08
CA ARG A 37 -23.21 -12.48 20.76
C ARG A 37 -22.34 -13.27 19.79
N GLN A 38 -22.92 -13.75 18.68
CA GLN A 38 -22.16 -14.44 17.65
C GLN A 38 -21.10 -13.53 17.02
N GLU A 39 -21.45 -12.27 16.70
CA GLU A 39 -20.49 -11.28 16.19
C GLU A 39 -19.33 -11.04 17.17
N TYR A 40 -19.63 -10.96 18.47
CA TYR A 40 -18.61 -10.82 19.51
C TYR A 40 -17.71 -12.07 19.60
N ASP A 41 -18.26 -13.27 19.55
CA ASP A 41 -17.49 -14.53 19.57
C ASP A 41 -16.59 -14.69 18.32
N GLU A 42 -17.02 -14.16 17.16
CA GLU A 42 -16.20 -14.08 15.94
C GLU A 42 -15.06 -13.06 16.08
N PHE A 43 -15.35 -11.90 16.66
CA PHE A 43 -14.35 -10.89 16.99
C PHE A 43 -13.26 -11.45 17.92
N VAL A 44 -13.64 -12.09 19.03
CA VAL A 44 -12.68 -12.68 19.99
C VAL A 44 -11.77 -13.69 19.30
N ARG A 45 -12.34 -14.59 18.48
CA ARG A 45 -11.55 -15.57 17.71
C ARG A 45 -10.57 -14.92 16.75
N ALA A 46 -10.96 -13.84 16.08
CA ALA A 46 -10.06 -13.11 15.17
C ALA A 46 -8.90 -12.44 15.94
N VAL A 47 -9.19 -11.85 17.11
CA VAL A 47 -8.17 -11.24 17.96
C VAL A 47 -7.21 -12.28 18.53
N GLU A 48 -7.72 -13.42 19.01
CA GLU A 48 -6.89 -14.54 19.48
C GLU A 48 -6.02 -15.14 18.36
N LEU A 49 -6.54 -15.21 17.14
CA LEU A 49 -5.75 -15.66 16.00
C LEU A 49 -4.62 -14.68 15.69
N LEU A 50 -4.88 -13.37 15.78
CA LEU A 50 -3.86 -12.33 15.58
C LEU A 50 -2.80 -12.34 16.70
N SER A 51 -3.21 -12.58 17.95
CA SER A 51 -2.27 -12.63 19.08
C SER A 51 -1.31 -13.83 18.98
N GLN A 52 -1.74 -14.95 18.37
CA GLN A 52 -0.84 -16.08 18.07
C GLN A 52 0.32 -15.71 17.14
N PHE A 53 0.17 -14.65 16.33
CA PHE A 53 1.25 -14.12 15.49
C PHE A 53 2.07 -13.02 16.19
N ALA A 54 1.59 -12.47 17.31
CA ALA A 54 2.27 -11.40 18.03
C ALA A 54 3.50 -11.88 18.81
N ASP A 55 3.54 -13.17 19.19
CA ASP A 55 4.64 -13.78 19.92
C ASP A 55 5.85 -14.18 19.04
N GLU A 56 5.85 -13.85 17.73
CA GLU A 56 7.04 -14.05 16.89
C GLU A 56 8.09 -12.98 17.24
N PRO A 57 9.21 -13.34 17.90
CA PRO A 57 10.21 -12.36 18.31
C PRO A 57 10.86 -11.76 17.07
N VAL A 58 10.51 -10.51 16.77
CA VAL A 58 11.19 -9.74 15.74
C VAL A 58 12.57 -9.39 16.26
N GLU A 59 13.60 -10.07 15.77
CA GLU A 59 15.00 -9.72 16.07
C GLU A 59 15.26 -8.28 15.61
N ILE A 60 15.38 -7.36 16.59
CA ILE A 60 15.77 -5.99 16.31
C ILE A 60 17.25 -6.03 15.88
N PRO A 61 17.59 -5.66 14.63
CA PRO A 61 18.97 -5.63 14.19
C PRO A 61 19.78 -4.71 15.10
N SER A 62 20.93 -5.17 15.63
CA SER A 62 21.78 -4.38 16.53
C SER A 62 22.31 -3.10 15.88
N ASP A 63 22.34 -3.05 14.56
CA ASP A 63 22.75 -1.92 13.73
C ASP A 63 21.61 -0.91 13.45
N LEU A 64 20.38 -1.19 13.90
CA LEU A 64 19.23 -0.32 13.62
C LEU A 64 19.41 1.07 14.25
N HIS A 65 19.94 1.13 15.48
CA HIS A 65 20.22 2.39 16.15
C HIS A 65 21.30 3.20 15.41
N GLU A 66 22.34 2.51 14.93
CA GLU A 66 23.48 3.11 14.24
C GLU A 66 23.11 3.59 12.83
N LYS A 67 22.24 2.85 12.11
CA LYS A 67 21.69 3.27 10.83
C LYS A 67 20.75 4.47 10.95
N ILE A 68 19.94 4.50 12.01
CA ILE A 68 19.04 5.64 12.27
C ILE A 68 19.86 6.88 12.63
N SER A 69 20.86 6.76 13.51
CA SER A 69 21.72 7.91 13.88
C SER A 69 22.53 8.40 12.68
N ALA A 70 23.11 7.51 11.88
CA ALA A 70 23.84 7.87 10.66
C ALA A 70 22.96 8.59 9.62
N ARG A 71 21.70 8.13 9.42
CA ARG A 71 20.76 8.85 8.54
C ARG A 71 20.37 10.21 9.09
N LEU A 72 20.18 10.34 10.41
CA LEU A 72 19.83 11.60 11.04
C LEU A 72 20.97 12.62 10.94
N ASP A 73 22.22 12.19 11.20
CA ASP A 73 23.40 13.03 11.10
C ASP A 73 23.68 13.46 9.66
N ASN A 74 23.53 12.57 8.68
CA ASN A 74 23.65 12.92 7.27
C ASN A 74 22.63 14.00 6.88
N HIS A 75 21.39 13.89 7.36
CA HIS A 75 20.35 14.87 7.06
C HIS A 75 20.60 16.23 7.74
N VAL A 76 21.18 16.24 8.95
CA VAL A 76 21.64 17.47 9.62
C VAL A 76 22.82 18.10 8.88
N TRP A 77 23.75 17.28 8.39
CA TRP A 77 24.92 17.73 7.63
C TRP A 77 24.53 18.31 6.26
N GLU A 78 23.64 17.66 5.53
CA GLU A 78 23.10 18.15 4.25
C GLU A 78 22.37 19.48 4.42
N LYS A 79 21.54 19.64 5.47
CA LYS A 79 20.89 20.92 5.79
C LYS A 79 21.89 22.04 6.07
N LYS A 80 22.99 21.73 6.77
CA LYS A 80 24.06 22.71 7.03
C LYS A 80 24.84 23.07 5.76
N GLN A 81 25.12 22.12 4.88
CA GLN A 81 25.79 22.40 3.60
C GLN A 81 24.89 23.17 2.61
N ALA A 82 23.60 22.84 2.54
CA ALA A 82 22.64 23.53 1.66
C ALA A 82 22.48 25.02 2.00
N GLY A 83 22.69 25.41 3.26
CA GLY A 83 22.63 26.82 3.70
C GLY A 83 23.84 27.70 3.32
N THR A 84 24.92 27.12 2.77
CA THR A 84 26.21 27.85 2.62
C THR A 84 26.61 28.15 1.17
N LYS A 85 25.81 27.75 0.16
CA LYS A 85 26.02 28.24 -1.21
C LYS A 85 25.43 29.63 -1.39
N LYS A 86 26.12 30.62 -0.80
CA LYS A 86 25.97 32.05 -1.10
C LYS A 86 26.21 32.28 -2.59
N LEU A 87 25.12 32.55 -3.30
CA LEU A 87 25.07 33.34 -4.52
C LEU A 87 25.87 34.65 -4.30
N PHE A 88 27.12 34.68 -4.76
CA PHE A 88 27.79 35.95 -5.08
C PHE A 88 27.30 36.35 -6.48
N GLY A 89 26.37 37.32 -6.57
CA GLY A 89 26.21 38.06 -7.83
C GLY A 89 24.84 38.61 -8.27
N LEU A 90 23.77 38.69 -7.46
CA LEU A 90 22.53 39.35 -7.91
C LEU A 90 21.95 40.37 -6.91
N PRO A 91 21.47 41.54 -7.39
CA PRO A 91 21.06 42.67 -6.56
C PRO A 91 19.70 42.47 -5.88
N SER A 92 19.63 42.95 -4.64
CA SER A 92 18.70 42.61 -3.56
C SER A 92 17.32 43.30 -3.58
N TRP A 93 16.67 43.44 -4.74
CA TRP A 93 15.37 44.12 -4.83
C TRP A 93 14.20 43.25 -5.33
N ALA A 94 14.43 41.96 -5.61
CA ALA A 94 13.39 41.03 -6.08
C ALA A 94 12.95 40.00 -5.01
N SER A 95 13.29 40.19 -3.75
CA SER A 95 12.84 39.37 -2.63
C SER A 95 11.43 39.78 -2.17
N GLY A 96 10.44 39.43 -2.98
CA GLY A 96 9.03 39.45 -2.62
C GLY A 96 8.33 38.28 -3.31
N LEU A 97 7.76 37.38 -2.51
CA LEU A 97 6.96 36.21 -2.92
C LEU A 97 7.72 35.07 -3.59
N LEU A 98 8.30 34.16 -2.80
CA LEU A 98 8.37 32.72 -3.11
C LEU A 98 8.76 31.97 -1.83
N ALA A 99 7.79 31.83 -0.93
CA ALA A 99 7.88 31.02 0.27
C ALA A 99 6.68 30.05 0.27
N THR A 100 6.67 29.07 -0.63
CA THR A 100 5.80 27.89 -0.52
C THR A 100 6.28 26.79 -1.46
N ALA A 101 6.20 25.55 -0.97
CA ALA A 101 6.44 24.27 -1.65
C ALA A 101 7.85 23.66 -1.56
N ALA A 102 8.25 23.27 -0.35
CA ALA A 102 9.12 22.12 -0.14
C ALA A 102 8.63 21.32 1.09
N VAL A 103 7.42 20.76 0.99
CA VAL A 103 6.89 19.77 1.94
C VAL A 103 6.14 18.69 1.15
N ALA A 104 6.86 17.63 0.80
CA ALA A 104 6.43 16.29 0.37
C ALA A 104 7.68 15.65 -0.27
N CYS A 105 8.26 14.52 0.14
CA CYS A 105 7.74 13.33 0.79
C CYS A 105 8.77 12.79 1.80
N ALA A 106 8.44 12.82 3.08
CA ALA A 106 9.03 11.94 4.09
C ALA A 106 7.88 11.45 4.97
N VAL A 107 6.93 10.75 4.36
CA VAL A 107 5.88 10.02 5.07
C VAL A 107 5.76 8.65 4.42
N PHE A 108 6.73 7.79 4.68
CA PHE A 108 6.56 6.33 4.58
C PHE A 108 7.54 5.66 5.54
N ALA A 109 7.32 5.87 6.84
CA ALA A 109 7.90 5.05 7.90
C ALA A 109 7.08 5.19 9.21
N VAL A 110 5.76 5.34 9.13
CA VAL A 110 4.87 5.32 10.29
C VAL A 110 3.55 4.67 9.89
N VAL A 111 3.56 3.35 9.72
CA VAL A 111 2.34 2.54 9.88
C VAL A 111 2.55 1.37 10.84
N ASN A 112 3.79 0.95 11.15
CA ASN A 112 4.03 -0.16 12.09
C ASN A 112 4.94 0.21 13.26
N ARG A 113 4.49 1.07 14.19
CA ARG A 113 5.14 1.25 15.50
C ARG A 113 4.12 1.33 16.64
N GLN A 114 4.11 0.28 17.45
CA GLN A 114 3.73 0.13 18.88
C GLN A 114 3.25 -1.32 19.05
N GLN A 115 3.69 -2.13 20.00
CA GLN A 115 3.99 -1.83 21.40
C GLN A 115 5.21 -2.65 21.91
N GLU A 116 6.06 -2.00 22.69
CA GLU A 116 7.05 -2.65 23.56
C GLU A 116 6.32 -3.08 24.85
N GLY A 117 6.38 -4.37 25.17
CA GLY A 117 5.87 -4.95 26.42
C GLY A 117 6.91 -5.89 27.05
N PRO A 118 6.86 -6.11 28.38
CA PRO A 118 8.02 -6.48 29.19
C PRO A 118 8.35 -7.97 29.10
N GLY A 119 9.66 -8.27 29.10
CA GLY A 119 10.20 -9.61 28.94
C GLY A 119 9.64 -10.63 29.93
N SER A 120 9.29 -11.81 29.41
CA SER A 120 8.99 -13.01 30.18
C SER A 120 9.91 -14.15 29.75
N HIS A 121 10.37 -14.88 30.75
CA HIS A 121 11.45 -15.85 30.70
C HIS A 121 11.05 -17.17 30.01
N GLY A 122 11.84 -17.54 28.99
CA GLY A 122 12.50 -18.84 28.82
C GLY A 122 11.69 -20.13 28.94
N ASP A 123 11.40 -20.74 27.79
CA ASP A 123 11.28 -22.19 27.64
C ASP A 123 12.10 -22.65 26.41
N PRO A 124 12.89 -23.73 26.46
CA PRO A 124 13.83 -24.09 25.40
C PRO A 124 13.17 -25.03 24.38
N LEU A 125 12.55 -24.46 23.36
CA LEU A 125 12.17 -25.18 22.14
C LEU A 125 13.19 -24.89 21.04
N GLY A 126 13.54 -25.93 20.27
CA GLY A 126 14.65 -25.95 19.30
C GLY A 126 14.61 -24.85 18.22
N PRO A 127 15.67 -24.72 17.41
CA PRO A 127 15.83 -23.58 16.50
C PRO A 127 14.69 -23.51 15.48
N ILE A 128 13.78 -22.57 15.70
CA ILE A 128 12.76 -22.18 14.74
C ILE A 128 13.51 -21.49 13.60
N VAL A 129 13.59 -22.15 12.45
CA VAL A 129 14.12 -21.52 11.24
C VAL A 129 13.04 -20.54 10.77
N ALA A 130 13.21 -19.27 11.11
CA ALA A 130 12.33 -18.19 10.67
C ALA A 130 12.20 -18.25 9.14
N LYS A 131 10.97 -18.28 8.63
CA LYS A 131 10.75 -18.23 7.18
C LYS A 131 11.20 -16.84 6.71
N PRO A 132 11.99 -16.75 5.62
CA PRO A 132 12.45 -15.47 5.12
C PRO A 132 11.26 -14.59 4.73
N LYS A 133 11.28 -13.34 5.18
CA LYS A 133 10.26 -12.35 4.88
C LYS A 133 10.16 -12.14 3.35
N PRO A 134 8.96 -12.15 2.76
CA PRO A 134 8.78 -11.82 1.35
C PRO A 134 9.26 -10.39 1.04
N ALA A 135 9.66 -10.15 -0.20
CA ALA A 135 10.03 -8.82 -0.68
C ALA A 135 8.84 -7.87 -0.56
N ALA A 136 9.06 -6.65 -0.09
CA ALA A 136 8.07 -5.60 -0.14
C ALA A 136 8.12 -4.97 -1.54
N THR A 137 7.05 -5.11 -2.32
CA THR A 137 6.92 -4.47 -3.63
C THR A 137 5.81 -3.43 -3.60
N SER A 138 6.10 -2.23 -4.08
CA SER A 138 5.15 -1.13 -4.19
C SER A 138 5.35 -0.33 -5.47
N PHE A 139 4.34 0.46 -5.82
CA PHE A 139 4.38 1.40 -6.93
C PHE A 139 4.15 2.81 -6.41
N ALA A 140 4.96 3.76 -6.87
CA ALA A 140 4.81 5.17 -6.57
C ALA A 140 4.64 5.96 -7.88
N TYR A 141 3.78 6.99 -7.89
CA TYR A 141 3.64 7.85 -9.07
C TYR A 141 4.27 9.22 -8.75
N VAL A 142 5.46 9.44 -9.29
CA VAL A 142 6.33 10.57 -8.98
C VAL A 142 6.65 11.30 -10.28
N GLN A 143 6.37 12.60 -10.33
CA GLN A 143 6.68 13.46 -11.50
C GLN A 143 6.10 12.94 -12.83
N GLY A 144 4.94 12.29 -12.80
CA GLY A 144 4.29 11.76 -14.00
C GLY A 144 4.82 10.40 -14.46
N GLN A 145 5.68 9.75 -13.67
CA GLN A 145 6.22 8.42 -13.95
C GLN A 145 5.85 7.45 -12.83
N VAL A 146 5.59 6.20 -13.20
CA VAL A 146 5.42 5.14 -12.20
C VAL A 146 6.79 4.59 -11.87
N HIS A 147 7.11 4.51 -10.59
CA HIS A 147 8.32 3.93 -10.05
C HIS A 147 7.98 2.60 -9.39
N LEU A 148 8.67 1.54 -9.79
CA LEU A 148 8.66 0.26 -9.11
C LEU A 148 9.66 0.29 -7.97
N GLN A 149 9.16 0.14 -6.75
CA GLN A 149 9.95 0.10 -5.53
C GLN A 149 9.95 -1.32 -4.97
N VAL A 150 11.12 -1.90 -4.82
CA VAL A 150 11.28 -3.25 -4.24
C VAL A 150 12.36 -3.24 -3.17
N SER A 151 12.01 -3.72 -1.97
CA SER A 151 12.93 -3.94 -0.86
C SER A 151 12.86 -5.40 -0.41
N ALA A 152 14.01 -6.07 -0.34
CA ALA A 152 14.09 -7.47 0.06
C ALA A 152 15.20 -7.70 1.10
N GLU A 153 15.01 -8.72 1.94
CA GLU A 153 16.01 -9.14 2.93
C GLU A 153 17.05 -10.12 2.35
N ARG A 154 16.80 -10.62 1.16
CA ARG A 154 17.63 -11.57 0.42
C ARG A 154 17.70 -11.18 -1.05
N PRO A 155 18.67 -11.71 -1.81
CA PRO A 155 18.75 -11.45 -3.24
C PRO A 155 17.45 -11.87 -3.95
N VAL A 156 16.85 -10.96 -4.71
CA VAL A 156 15.69 -11.25 -5.56
C VAL A 156 15.87 -10.67 -6.95
N GLU A 157 15.38 -11.41 -7.94
CA GLU A 157 15.26 -10.93 -9.31
C GLU A 157 13.83 -10.46 -9.57
N ILE A 158 13.73 -9.33 -10.27
CA ILE A 158 12.46 -8.73 -10.64
C ILE A 158 12.40 -8.72 -12.16
N THR A 159 11.36 -9.31 -12.73
CA THR A 159 11.11 -9.26 -14.17
C THR A 159 9.82 -8.49 -14.45
N VAL A 160 9.92 -7.49 -15.30
CA VAL A 160 8.78 -6.73 -15.81
C VAL A 160 8.56 -7.14 -17.26
N LYS A 161 7.38 -7.70 -17.54
CA LYS A 161 6.98 -8.12 -18.88
C LYS A 161 5.72 -7.40 -19.32
N ARG A 162 5.57 -7.19 -20.62
CA ARG A 162 4.30 -6.79 -21.20
C ARG A 162 3.33 -7.97 -21.18
N THR A 163 2.10 -7.73 -20.74
CA THR A 163 1.08 -8.78 -20.60
C THR A 163 0.57 -9.31 -21.94
N ALA A 164 0.58 -8.49 -22.99
CA ALA A 164 0.02 -8.84 -24.30
C ALA A 164 0.86 -9.85 -25.10
N ASP A 165 2.20 -9.80 -24.98
CA ASP A 165 3.14 -10.55 -25.83
C ASP A 165 4.30 -11.18 -25.04
N ASP A 166 4.25 -11.13 -23.69
CA ASP A 166 5.31 -11.61 -22.79
C ASP A 166 6.70 -10.98 -23.02
N LYS A 167 6.78 -9.87 -23.77
CA LYS A 167 8.04 -9.16 -24.04
C LYS A 167 8.61 -8.62 -22.73
N VAL A 168 9.88 -8.89 -22.47
CA VAL A 168 10.58 -8.36 -21.28
C VAL A 168 10.88 -6.88 -21.50
N GLU A 169 10.26 -6.03 -20.68
CA GLU A 169 10.48 -4.58 -20.67
C GLU A 169 11.60 -4.19 -19.70
N GLY A 170 11.81 -4.98 -18.63
CA GLY A 170 12.85 -4.72 -17.65
C GLY A 170 13.25 -5.95 -16.83
N LYS A 171 14.51 -5.98 -16.41
CA LYS A 171 15.04 -6.91 -15.41
C LYS A 171 15.83 -6.13 -14.38
N TYR A 172 15.52 -6.35 -13.11
CA TYR A 172 16.17 -5.70 -11.98
C TYR A 172 16.58 -6.75 -10.96
N SER A 173 17.54 -6.40 -10.11
CA SER A 173 17.99 -7.27 -9.03
C SER A 173 18.16 -6.43 -7.77
N VAL A 174 17.69 -6.96 -6.65
CA VAL A 174 18.03 -6.46 -5.32
C VAL A 174 19.16 -7.35 -4.82
N PRO A 175 20.44 -6.94 -4.89
CA PRO A 175 21.57 -7.85 -4.67
C PRO A 175 21.75 -8.20 -3.18
N ASP A 176 21.46 -7.26 -2.27
CA ASP A 176 21.80 -7.39 -0.85
C ASP A 176 20.68 -6.87 0.06
N LYS A 177 20.67 -7.37 1.31
CA LYS A 177 19.73 -6.95 2.36
C LYS A 177 19.75 -5.43 2.55
N GLY A 178 18.57 -4.81 2.47
CA GLY A 178 18.40 -3.38 2.68
C GLY A 178 18.75 -2.51 1.48
N THR A 179 19.07 -3.12 0.33
CA THR A 179 19.09 -2.42 -0.94
C THR A 179 17.64 -2.24 -1.40
N GLU A 180 17.32 -1.04 -1.86
CA GLU A 180 16.04 -0.73 -2.48
C GLU A 180 16.28 -0.54 -3.98
N VAL A 181 15.48 -1.21 -4.80
CA VAL A 181 15.41 -0.93 -6.23
C VAL A 181 14.32 0.10 -6.44
N ASP A 182 14.69 1.21 -7.08
CA ASP A 182 13.77 2.20 -7.60
C ASP A 182 13.95 2.27 -9.13
N ALA A 183 12.95 1.78 -9.87
CA ALA A 183 13.01 1.66 -11.32
C ALA A 183 11.83 2.40 -11.98
N PRO A 184 12.09 3.41 -12.83
CA PRO A 184 11.02 4.08 -13.57
C PRO A 184 10.44 3.14 -14.63
N LEU A 185 9.11 3.09 -14.68
CA LEU A 185 8.31 2.38 -15.66
C LEU A 185 7.59 3.42 -16.53
N VAL A 186 7.95 3.46 -17.81
CA VAL A 186 7.47 4.47 -18.76
C VAL A 186 6.76 3.80 -19.92
N ASN A 187 5.53 4.23 -20.21
CA ASN A 187 4.83 3.87 -21.43
C ASN A 187 5.03 4.95 -22.50
N ASN A 188 5.66 4.58 -23.61
CA ASN A 188 5.91 5.48 -24.74
C ASN A 188 4.86 5.36 -25.86
N GLU A 189 3.88 4.48 -25.70
CA GLU A 189 2.87 4.18 -26.71
C GLU A 189 1.66 5.12 -26.61
N ALA A 190 0.90 5.20 -27.70
CA ALA A 190 -0.33 5.97 -27.75
C ALA A 190 -1.39 5.40 -26.78
N LYS A 191 -1.46 4.07 -26.69
CA LYS A 191 -2.45 3.34 -25.89
C LYS A 191 -1.88 2.88 -24.54
N PRO A 192 -2.73 2.58 -23.54
CA PRO A 192 -2.28 1.98 -22.30
C PRO A 192 -1.59 0.63 -22.51
N VAL A 193 -0.61 0.33 -21.67
CA VAL A 193 0.15 -0.92 -21.71
C VAL A 193 0.05 -1.63 -20.36
N GLY A 194 -0.44 -2.87 -20.39
CA GLY A 194 -0.40 -3.78 -19.26
C GLY A 194 0.98 -4.42 -19.07
N LEU A 195 1.48 -4.36 -17.85
CA LEU A 195 2.72 -4.95 -17.39
C LEU A 195 2.45 -5.99 -16.30
N THR A 196 3.15 -7.11 -16.36
CA THR A 196 3.22 -8.12 -15.31
C THR A 196 4.57 -8.02 -14.62
N VAL A 197 4.55 -7.74 -13.31
CA VAL A 197 5.73 -7.66 -12.45
C VAL A 197 5.83 -8.95 -11.64
N ARG A 198 6.93 -9.68 -11.81
CA ARG A 198 7.23 -10.91 -11.06
C ARG A 198 8.48 -10.72 -10.24
N VAL A 199 8.40 -11.09 -8.96
CA VAL A 199 9.53 -11.17 -8.03
C VAL A 199 9.87 -12.65 -7.82
N SER A 200 11.15 -12.98 -7.81
CA SER A 200 11.63 -14.38 -7.74
C SER A 200 11.43 -15.06 -6.38
N ASP A 201 10.81 -14.37 -5.41
CA ASP A 201 10.65 -14.84 -4.03
C ASP A 201 9.38 -15.69 -3.81
N GLY A 202 8.60 -15.92 -4.87
CA GLY A 202 7.39 -16.73 -4.87
C GLY A 202 6.10 -15.93 -4.63
N GLN A 203 6.18 -14.61 -4.53
CA GLN A 203 4.97 -13.77 -4.48
C GLN A 203 4.12 -13.90 -5.77
N PRO A 204 2.79 -13.75 -5.66
CA PRO A 204 1.92 -13.65 -6.82
C PRO A 204 2.37 -12.52 -7.76
N PRO A 205 2.23 -12.69 -9.09
CA PRO A 205 2.51 -11.61 -10.03
C PRO A 205 1.58 -10.42 -9.77
N MET A 206 2.14 -9.21 -9.80
CA MET A 206 1.35 -7.99 -9.81
C MET A 206 1.11 -7.54 -11.24
N PHE A 207 -0.07 -6.98 -11.49
CA PHE A 207 -0.41 -6.41 -12.79
C PHE A 207 -0.54 -4.90 -12.66
N LEU A 208 0.15 -4.18 -13.53
CA LEU A 208 0.18 -2.72 -13.58
C LEU A 208 -0.21 -2.29 -14.99
N VAL A 209 -1.19 -1.41 -15.12
CA VAL A 209 -1.52 -0.76 -16.39
C VAL A 209 -0.99 0.66 -16.37
N LEU A 210 -0.09 0.95 -17.29
CA LEU A 210 0.43 2.29 -17.52
C LEU A 210 -0.45 3.02 -18.54
N PRO A 211 -0.84 4.29 -18.30
CA PRO A 211 -1.62 5.06 -19.25
C PRO A 211 -0.82 5.30 -20.53
N GLY A 212 -1.53 5.48 -21.65
CA GLY A 212 -0.93 5.88 -22.93
C GLY A 212 -0.65 7.38 -22.98
N LYS A 213 -0.02 7.83 -24.07
CA LYS A 213 0.12 9.27 -24.37
C LYS A 213 -1.21 9.92 -24.71
N ASP A 214 -2.09 9.17 -25.37
CA ASP A 214 -3.40 9.66 -25.77
C ASP A 214 -4.44 9.26 -24.72
N ARG A 215 -5.32 10.20 -24.38
CA ARG A 215 -6.47 9.93 -23.52
C ARG A 215 -7.70 9.67 -24.39
N GLU A 216 -8.46 8.65 -24.01
CA GLU A 216 -9.78 8.42 -24.58
C GLU A 216 -10.78 9.36 -23.89
N THR A 217 -11.61 10.07 -24.67
CA THR A 217 -12.63 10.98 -24.13
C THR A 217 -13.95 10.28 -23.81
N GLU A 218 -14.17 9.15 -24.45
CA GLU A 218 -15.33 8.27 -24.25
C GLU A 218 -14.85 6.83 -24.40
N SER A 219 -15.25 5.96 -23.47
CA SER A 219 -14.88 4.56 -23.51
C SER A 219 -16.04 3.72 -22.98
N THR A 220 -16.65 2.94 -23.87
CA THR A 220 -17.68 1.96 -23.53
C THR A 220 -17.19 0.57 -23.91
N GLY A 221 -17.45 -0.41 -23.05
CA GLY A 221 -17.02 -1.76 -23.32
C GLY A 221 -17.40 -2.74 -22.23
N ASP A 222 -17.09 -4.00 -22.52
CA ASP A 222 -17.23 -5.13 -21.63
C ASP A 222 -15.94 -5.97 -21.65
N GLY A 223 -15.62 -6.60 -20.53
CA GLY A 223 -14.42 -7.41 -20.40
C GLY A 223 -14.12 -7.81 -18.97
N ASP A 224 -12.99 -8.47 -18.77
CA ASP A 224 -12.50 -8.82 -17.43
C ASP A 224 -11.95 -7.59 -16.68
N LEU A 225 -11.48 -7.81 -15.45
CA LEU A 225 -10.89 -6.74 -14.62
C LEU A 225 -9.65 -6.11 -15.29
N SER A 226 -8.92 -6.86 -16.12
CA SER A 226 -7.76 -6.35 -16.85
C SER A 226 -8.21 -5.40 -17.97
N ALA A 227 -9.22 -5.75 -18.74
CA ALA A 227 -9.81 -4.90 -19.77
C ALA A 227 -10.39 -3.61 -19.17
N LEU A 228 -11.10 -3.73 -18.05
CA LEU A 228 -11.60 -2.58 -17.28
C LEU A 228 -10.45 -1.67 -16.84
N ALA A 229 -9.36 -2.23 -16.31
CA ALA A 229 -8.20 -1.44 -15.90
C ALA A 229 -7.53 -0.70 -17.08
N HIS A 230 -7.48 -1.31 -18.27
CA HIS A 230 -7.01 -0.64 -19.48
C HIS A 230 -7.92 0.53 -19.88
N ALA A 231 -9.25 0.34 -19.86
CA ALA A 231 -10.20 1.41 -20.15
C ALA A 231 -10.08 2.57 -19.14
N VAL A 232 -9.92 2.25 -17.85
CA VAL A 232 -9.71 3.26 -16.79
C VAL A 232 -8.39 4.02 -17.01
N ALA A 233 -7.30 3.32 -17.31
CA ALA A 233 -6.02 3.97 -17.59
C ALA A 233 -6.07 4.84 -18.86
N ALA A 234 -6.78 4.40 -19.91
CA ALA A 234 -6.98 5.16 -21.14
C ALA A 234 -7.76 6.45 -20.90
N HIS A 235 -8.90 6.34 -20.21
CA HIS A 235 -9.83 7.45 -20.04
C HIS A 235 -9.30 8.51 -19.07
N PHE A 236 -8.84 8.07 -17.89
CA PHE A 236 -8.43 8.99 -16.83
C PHE A 236 -6.94 9.38 -16.92
N GLY A 237 -6.14 8.68 -17.72
CA GLY A 237 -4.69 8.90 -17.79
C GLY A 237 -3.99 8.63 -16.47
N THR A 238 -4.52 7.71 -15.67
CA THR A 238 -4.04 7.35 -14.32
C THR A 238 -3.52 5.92 -14.35
N PRO A 239 -2.32 5.64 -13.81
CA PRO A 239 -1.85 4.26 -13.67
C PRO A 239 -2.74 3.43 -12.74
N VAL A 240 -2.98 2.18 -13.14
CA VAL A 240 -3.87 1.26 -12.42
C VAL A 240 -3.08 0.02 -11.96
N VAL A 241 -3.13 -0.30 -10.67
CA VAL A 241 -2.55 -1.53 -10.10
C VAL A 241 -3.68 -2.52 -9.81
N LEU A 242 -3.54 -3.75 -10.28
CA LEU A 242 -4.44 -4.86 -9.96
C LEU A 242 -3.79 -5.78 -8.94
N ILE A 243 -4.49 -6.03 -7.84
CA ILE A 243 -4.12 -7.08 -6.89
C ILE A 243 -4.88 -8.34 -7.25
N SER A 244 -4.16 -9.41 -7.56
CA SER A 244 -4.71 -10.76 -7.76
C SER A 244 -5.89 -10.78 -8.74
N PRO A 245 -5.69 -10.57 -10.05
CA PRO A 245 -6.75 -10.89 -11.01
C PRO A 245 -6.98 -12.40 -10.93
N THR A 246 -8.00 -12.80 -10.17
CA THR A 246 -8.47 -14.19 -10.18
C THR A 246 -8.87 -14.53 -11.60
N THR A 247 -8.78 -15.81 -11.97
CA THR A 247 -9.12 -16.30 -13.31
C THR A 247 -10.49 -15.83 -13.78
N ALA A 248 -10.50 -14.74 -14.58
CA ALA A 248 -11.34 -14.35 -15.71
C ALA A 248 -12.82 -14.83 -15.79
N THR A 249 -13.52 -15.04 -14.68
CA THR A 249 -14.93 -15.50 -14.73
C THR A 249 -15.93 -14.34 -14.70
N LYS A 250 -15.57 -13.18 -14.15
CA LYS A 250 -16.48 -12.04 -14.07
C LYS A 250 -16.23 -11.05 -15.20
N THR A 251 -17.29 -10.75 -15.93
CA THR A 251 -17.32 -9.69 -16.95
C THR A 251 -17.89 -8.41 -16.34
N TYR A 252 -17.17 -7.31 -16.49
CA TYR A 252 -17.58 -5.97 -16.10
C TYR A 252 -18.00 -5.20 -17.33
N HIS A 253 -19.01 -4.35 -17.17
CA HIS A 253 -19.48 -3.44 -18.19
C HIS A 253 -19.18 -2.01 -17.72
N TRP A 254 -18.62 -1.19 -18.59
CA TRP A 254 -18.30 0.21 -18.27
C TRP A 254 -18.73 1.16 -19.37
N SER A 255 -18.97 2.41 -18.95
CA SER A 255 -19.27 3.54 -19.82
C SER A 255 -18.68 4.78 -19.18
N PHE A 256 -17.60 5.29 -19.75
CA PHE A 256 -16.94 6.51 -19.34
C PHE A 256 -17.21 7.63 -20.35
N THR A 257 -17.42 8.82 -19.82
CA THR A 257 -17.71 10.07 -20.52
C THR A 257 -16.72 11.14 -20.07
N GLU A 258 -16.55 12.19 -20.85
CA GLU A 258 -15.62 13.30 -20.53
C GLU A 258 -15.92 13.99 -19.19
N LYS A 259 -17.17 13.91 -18.71
CA LYS A 259 -17.58 14.51 -17.43
C LYS A 259 -17.17 13.69 -16.22
N ASP A 260 -16.85 12.42 -16.41
CA ASP A 260 -16.50 11.52 -15.32
C ASP A 260 -15.17 11.93 -14.67
N GLN A 261 -15.15 11.93 -13.34
CA GLN A 261 -13.92 12.13 -12.57
C GLN A 261 -13.46 10.80 -11.97
N ALA A 262 -12.14 10.64 -11.81
CA ALA A 262 -11.55 9.43 -11.23
C ALA A 262 -12.04 9.15 -9.80
N LYS A 263 -12.41 10.20 -9.04
CA LYS A 263 -12.97 10.04 -7.69
C LYS A 263 -14.35 9.38 -7.71
N ASP A 264 -15.19 9.71 -8.68
CA ASP A 264 -16.55 9.16 -8.82
C ASP A 264 -16.52 7.71 -9.31
N LEU A 265 -15.43 7.31 -9.98
CA LEU A 265 -15.20 5.94 -10.40
C LEU A 265 -15.10 4.98 -9.20
N VAL A 266 -14.46 5.40 -8.10
CA VAL A 266 -14.27 4.54 -6.93
C VAL A 266 -15.60 4.02 -6.38
N GLN A 267 -16.58 4.91 -6.22
CA GLN A 267 -17.91 4.54 -5.73
C GLN A 267 -18.62 3.61 -6.72
N ARG A 268 -18.63 3.96 -8.01
CA ARG A 268 -19.30 3.16 -9.06
C ARG A 268 -18.72 1.75 -9.20
N LEU A 269 -17.40 1.61 -9.07
CA LEU A 269 -16.73 0.31 -9.10
C LEU A 269 -17.11 -0.53 -7.88
N SER A 270 -17.24 0.08 -6.70
CA SER A 270 -17.72 -0.61 -5.50
C SER A 270 -19.14 -1.14 -5.69
N ASP A 271 -20.03 -0.40 -6.36
CA ASP A 271 -21.42 -0.80 -6.59
C ASP A 271 -21.53 -2.06 -7.49
N VAL A 272 -20.51 -2.37 -8.29
CA VAL A 272 -20.42 -3.59 -9.12
C VAL A 272 -19.53 -4.69 -8.52
N GLY A 273 -19.13 -4.52 -7.25
CA GLY A 273 -18.28 -5.47 -6.52
C GLY A 273 -16.83 -5.47 -6.98
N VAL A 274 -16.30 -4.30 -7.35
CA VAL A 274 -14.86 -4.08 -7.56
C VAL A 274 -14.38 -3.11 -6.48
N GLY A 275 -13.50 -3.58 -5.60
CA GLY A 275 -12.82 -2.69 -4.67
C GLY A 275 -11.91 -1.74 -5.44
N ALA A 276 -12.12 -0.44 -5.27
CA ALA A 276 -11.30 0.60 -5.89
C ALA A 276 -10.78 1.55 -4.81
N GLU A 277 -9.51 1.93 -4.90
CA GLU A 277 -8.89 2.89 -3.98
C GLU A 277 -7.89 3.77 -4.74
N ILE A 278 -7.96 5.09 -4.54
CA ILE A 278 -6.90 5.99 -5.01
C ILE A 278 -5.85 6.07 -3.90
N LEU A 279 -4.67 5.53 -4.16
CA LEU A 279 -3.56 5.53 -3.23
C LEU A 279 -3.03 6.96 -3.04
N SER A 280 -2.38 7.22 -1.90
CA SER A 280 -1.70 8.50 -1.64
C SER A 280 -0.59 8.79 -2.65
N SER A 281 -0.06 7.75 -3.30
CA SER A 281 0.89 7.86 -4.41
C SER A 281 0.26 8.37 -5.70
N GLY A 282 -1.07 8.44 -5.82
CA GLY A 282 -1.78 8.87 -7.03
C GLY A 282 -2.12 7.74 -8.00
N LEU A 283 -1.75 6.50 -7.70
CA LEU A 283 -2.19 5.33 -8.46
C LEU A 283 -3.60 4.92 -8.06
N LEU A 284 -4.36 4.38 -9.02
CA LEU A 284 -5.62 3.70 -8.72
C LEU A 284 -5.34 2.22 -8.49
N ARG A 285 -5.80 1.68 -7.37
CA ARG A 285 -5.76 0.26 -7.07
C ARG A 285 -7.14 -0.34 -7.31
N LEU A 286 -7.21 -1.42 -8.09
CA LEU A 286 -8.42 -2.23 -8.23
C LEU A 286 -8.18 -3.64 -7.70
N GLN A 287 -9.20 -4.19 -7.07
CA GLN A 287 -9.25 -5.56 -6.58
C GLN A 287 -10.66 -6.11 -6.77
N GLU A 288 -10.78 -7.41 -7.03
CA GLU A 288 -12.09 -8.07 -6.97
C GLU A 288 -12.66 -7.94 -5.56
N GLY A 289 -13.93 -7.55 -5.43
CA GLY A 289 -14.65 -7.61 -4.16
C GLY A 289 -14.85 -9.06 -3.75
N ALA A 290 -14.70 -9.34 -2.46
CA ALA A 290 -15.01 -10.64 -1.86
C ALA A 290 -16.52 -10.93 -1.88
#